data_AF-A0A5C6M5E9-F1
#
_entry.id   AF-A0A5C6M5E9-F1
#
_cell.length_a   1.000
_cell.length_b   1.000
_cell.length_c   1.000
_cell.angle_alpha   90.00
_cell.angle_beta   90.00
_cell.angle_gamma   90.00
#
_symmetry.space_group_name_H-M   'P 1'
#
loop_
_entity.id
_entity.type
_entity.pdbx_description
1 polymer ?
#
loop_
_entity_poly.entity_id
_entity_poly.type
_entity_poly.pdbx_seq_one_letter_code
_entity_poly.pdbx_strand_id
1 'polypeptide(L)'
;MSVCSARRRESKAKTSSSKRRPVVDPAELQALRTAAEELLQTEIRFIYAAEFEELEGESEPVTAALLLLEELQVSAAEVSKTVSESSADPGSGLNACDPLLTFSQEQTLFRAMNLLRYRANCMRSRLDPSAPSAELIPQIRRMLEQSEQIRGQLVRSNLRLVASIARKFSTSVQDVEEFSSDGSMILLGAIDRFDYSRRFRFSTYATHSIQRHFFRAWKVRQRRRQRFPVTSAEILTEVPEEYSEQPICADPQAVVRDLLQQAPDVLDPREHQILLHRFGLGGVSSEARTLRE
;
A
#
# COMPACT_ATOMS: atom_id res chain seq x y z
N MET A 1 -16.10 19.99 8.31
CA MET A 1 -16.34 20.29 9.73
C MET A 1 -17.81 20.63 9.89
N SER A 2 -18.66 19.61 10.03
CA SER A 2 -20.09 19.82 10.30
C SER A 2 -20.30 19.64 11.79
N VAL A 3 -20.60 20.75 12.48
CA VAL A 3 -20.80 20.80 13.92
C VAL A 3 -22.13 20.10 14.20
N CYS A 4 -22.09 18.95 14.87
CA CYS A 4 -23.29 18.22 15.27
C CYS A 4 -24.08 19.12 16.24
N SER A 5 -25.15 19.75 15.74
CA SER A 5 -26.08 20.54 16.54
C SER A 5 -26.96 19.58 17.33
N ALA A 6 -26.39 19.03 18.41
CA ALA A 6 -27.15 18.28 19.39
C ALA A 6 -28.13 19.26 20.05
N ARG A 7 -29.40 19.20 19.65
CA ARG A 7 -30.50 19.90 20.35
C ARG A 7 -30.47 19.45 21.80
N ARG A 8 -30.06 20.37 22.67
CA ARG A 8 -30.08 20.26 24.14
C ARG A 8 -31.53 20.10 24.58
N ARG A 9 -32.05 18.87 24.57
CA ARG A 9 -33.32 18.55 25.24
C ARG A 9 -33.04 18.65 26.73
N GLU A 10 -33.53 19.73 27.35
CA GLU A 10 -33.59 19.88 28.80
C GLU A 10 -34.54 18.81 29.37
N SER A 11 -33.99 17.63 29.68
CA SER A 11 -34.67 16.63 30.48
C SER A 11 -34.67 17.12 31.94
N LYS A 12 -35.85 17.50 32.42
CA LYS A 12 -36.13 17.78 33.83
C LYS A 12 -35.50 16.70 34.71
N ALA A 13 -34.51 17.10 35.51
CA ALA A 13 -33.77 16.23 36.41
C ALA A 13 -34.73 15.62 37.45
N LYS A 14 -35.06 14.33 37.27
CA LYS A 14 -35.55 13.51 38.38
C LYS A 14 -34.36 13.25 39.29
N THR A 15 -34.47 13.71 40.53
CA THR A 15 -33.58 13.43 41.65
C THR A 15 -33.45 11.92 41.85
N SER A 16 -32.38 11.31 41.34
CA SER A 16 -32.05 9.90 41.57
C SER A 16 -30.81 9.80 42.45
N SER A 17 -31.03 9.31 43.67
CA SER A 17 -30.15 8.46 44.49
C SER A 17 -28.64 8.61 44.27
N SER A 18 -27.97 9.17 45.28
CA SER A 18 -26.51 9.19 45.45
C SER A 18 -25.94 7.76 45.49
N LYS A 19 -25.73 7.14 44.32
CA LYS A 19 -24.85 5.97 44.18
C LYS A 19 -23.45 6.40 44.63
N ARG A 20 -22.95 5.82 45.72
CA ARG A 20 -21.56 5.95 46.17
C ARG A 20 -20.64 5.80 44.96
N ARG A 21 -19.87 6.83 44.63
CA ARG A 21 -18.80 6.69 43.64
C ARG A 21 -17.85 5.60 44.16
N PRO A 22 -17.52 4.57 43.36
CA PRO A 22 -16.52 3.61 43.77
C PRO A 22 -15.23 4.38 44.10
N VAL A 23 -14.54 3.96 45.17
CA VAL A 23 -13.22 4.49 45.51
C VAL A 23 -12.28 3.91 44.45
N VAL A 24 -12.04 4.68 43.39
CA VAL A 24 -11.14 4.31 42.29
C VAL A 24 -9.72 4.64 42.74
N ASP A 25 -8.79 3.72 42.54
CA ASP A 25 -7.38 3.95 42.88
C ASP A 25 -6.84 5.16 42.09
N PRO A 26 -5.95 5.99 42.67
CA PRO A 26 -5.47 7.20 42.02
C PRO A 26 -4.75 6.91 40.70
N ALA A 27 -4.10 5.74 40.58
CA ALA A 27 -3.47 5.28 39.34
C ALA A 27 -4.51 4.92 38.26
N GLU A 28 -5.61 4.25 38.63
CA GLU A 28 -6.70 3.93 37.70
C GLU A 28 -7.40 5.19 37.21
N LEU A 29 -7.60 6.18 38.08
CA LEU A 29 -8.15 7.48 37.69
C LEU A 29 -7.25 8.18 36.65
N GLN A 30 -5.92 8.12 36.84
CA GLN A 30 -4.97 8.69 35.89
C GLN A 30 -5.01 7.95 34.54
N ALA A 31 -5.09 6.62 34.54
CA ALA A 31 -5.23 5.82 33.32
C ALA A 31 -6.55 6.10 32.58
N LEU A 32 -7.65 6.32 33.31
CA LEU A 32 -8.93 6.69 32.70
C LEU A 32 -8.90 8.11 32.10
N ARG A 33 -8.17 9.05 32.73
CA ARG A 33 -7.96 10.39 32.16
C ARG A 33 -7.17 10.34 30.86
N THR A 34 -6.05 9.64 30.84
CA THR A 34 -5.22 9.52 29.62
C THR A 34 -6.01 8.84 28.50
N ALA A 35 -6.78 7.79 28.80
CA ALA A 35 -7.65 7.14 27.83
C ALA A 35 -8.76 8.07 27.30
N ALA A 36 -9.36 8.91 28.15
CA ALA A 36 -10.35 9.89 27.73
C ALA A 36 -9.74 10.98 26.83
N GLU A 37 -8.55 11.47 27.17
CA GLU A 37 -7.80 12.45 26.37
C GLU A 37 -7.41 11.87 24.99
N GLU A 38 -6.93 10.64 24.95
CA GLU A 38 -6.62 9.92 23.71
C GLU A 38 -7.87 9.82 22.82
N LEU A 39 -9.01 9.39 23.37
CA LEU A 39 -10.25 9.30 22.62
C LEU A 39 -10.71 10.66 22.06
N LEU A 40 -10.55 11.74 22.82
CA LEU A 40 -10.89 13.10 22.35
C LEU A 40 -9.95 13.58 21.24
N GLN A 41 -8.69 13.17 21.24
CA GLN A 41 -7.73 13.49 20.18
C GLN A 41 -7.97 12.68 18.89
N THR A 42 -8.40 11.42 19.00
CA THR A 42 -8.64 10.56 17.83
C THR A 42 -9.80 11.07 16.96
N GLU A 43 -9.59 11.28 15.66
CA GLU A 43 -10.66 11.73 14.75
C GLU A 43 -11.57 10.55 14.33
N ILE A 44 -12.85 10.57 14.73
CA ILE A 44 -13.85 9.57 14.30
C ILE A 44 -14.57 10.09 13.05
N ARG A 45 -14.21 9.56 11.88
CA ARG A 45 -14.82 9.92 10.59
C ARG A 45 -16.01 9.01 10.26
N PHE A 46 -17.17 9.61 9.99
CA PHE A 46 -18.36 8.90 9.56
C PHE A 46 -19.18 9.75 8.59
N ILE A 47 -20.02 9.10 7.81
CA ILE A 47 -21.02 9.75 6.96
C ILE A 47 -22.34 9.71 7.68
N TYR A 48 -22.90 10.89 7.93
CA TYR A 48 -24.17 11.04 8.64
C TYR A 48 -25.36 10.70 7.72
N ALA A 49 -26.31 9.95 8.26
CA ALA A 49 -27.63 9.76 7.69
C ALA A 49 -28.70 10.09 8.75
N ALA A 50 -29.80 10.71 8.34
CA ALA A 50 -30.85 11.16 9.25
C ALA A 50 -31.49 10.01 10.05
N GLU A 51 -31.53 8.81 9.47
CA GLU A 51 -32.03 7.59 10.13
C GLU A 51 -31.29 7.24 11.43
N PHE A 52 -30.07 7.74 11.64
CA PHE A 52 -29.28 7.39 12.82
C PHE A 52 -29.81 7.98 14.13
N GLU A 53 -30.57 9.08 14.07
CA GLU A 53 -31.18 9.68 15.26
C GLU A 53 -32.37 8.89 15.78
N GLU A 54 -33.15 8.30 14.86
CA GLU A 54 -34.31 7.46 15.19
C GLU A 54 -33.88 6.11 15.78
N LEU A 55 -32.73 5.62 15.30
CA LEU A 55 -32.17 4.33 15.70
C LEU A 55 -31.43 4.37 17.04
N GLU A 56 -31.38 5.45 17.82
CA GLU A 56 -30.57 5.51 19.07
C GLU A 56 -30.83 4.33 20.05
N GLY A 57 -32.03 3.74 20.02
CA GLY A 57 -32.40 2.57 20.83
C GLY A 57 -32.32 1.21 20.11
N GLU A 58 -32.17 1.18 18.79
CA GLU A 58 -32.31 -0.04 17.99
C GLU A 58 -30.94 -0.61 17.60
N SER A 59 -30.62 -1.83 18.07
CA SER A 59 -29.37 -2.51 17.73
C SER A 59 -29.44 -3.32 16.44
N GLU A 60 -30.62 -3.43 15.84
CA GLU A 60 -30.92 -4.28 14.68
C GLU A 60 -29.91 -4.16 13.52
N PRO A 61 -29.54 -2.97 13.01
CA PRO A 61 -28.57 -2.87 11.91
C PRO A 61 -27.16 -3.32 12.31
N VAL A 62 -26.76 -3.12 13.57
CA VAL A 62 -25.45 -3.56 14.07
C VAL A 62 -25.45 -5.07 14.22
N THR A 63 -26.51 -5.65 14.78
CA THR A 63 -26.66 -7.10 14.93
C THR A 63 -26.67 -7.80 13.57
N ALA A 64 -27.40 -7.27 12.60
CA ALA A 64 -27.43 -7.80 11.23
C ALA A 64 -26.03 -7.80 10.59
N ALA A 65 -25.26 -6.73 10.77
CA ALA A 65 -23.89 -6.67 10.26
C ALA A 65 -22.95 -7.65 10.95
N LEU A 66 -23.06 -7.84 12.28
CA LEU A 66 -22.23 -8.80 13.01
C LEU A 66 -22.53 -10.25 12.61
N LEU A 67 -23.80 -10.61 12.45
CA LEU A 67 -24.20 -11.92 11.93
C LEU A 67 -23.66 -12.15 10.52
N LEU A 68 -23.74 -11.13 9.67
CA LEU A 68 -23.16 -11.18 8.33
C LEU A 68 -21.65 -11.41 8.37
N LEU A 69 -20.92 -10.75 9.28
CA LEU A 69 -19.48 -10.94 9.43
C LEU A 69 -19.15 -12.38 9.82
N GLU A 70 -19.90 -12.96 10.75
CA GLU A 70 -19.74 -14.35 11.16
C GLU A 70 -19.98 -15.33 10.00
N GLU A 71 -21.06 -15.12 9.24
CA GLU A 71 -21.37 -15.90 8.03
C GLU A 71 -20.24 -15.84 6.98
N LEU A 72 -19.72 -14.63 6.71
CA LEU A 72 -18.63 -14.43 5.75
C LEU A 72 -17.33 -15.10 6.22
N GLN A 73 -17.02 -15.05 7.52
CA GLN A 73 -15.84 -15.72 8.07
C GLN A 73 -15.90 -17.25 7.96
N VAL A 74 -17.08 -17.84 8.23
CA VAL A 74 -17.29 -19.28 8.04
C VAL A 74 -17.07 -19.66 6.58
N SER A 75 -17.65 -18.91 5.65
CA SER A 75 -17.48 -19.18 4.22
C SER A 75 -16.01 -19.05 3.76
N ALA A 76 -15.27 -18.07 4.28
CA ALA A 76 -13.85 -17.89 3.98
C ALA A 76 -12.99 -19.04 4.54
N ALA A 77 -13.33 -19.54 5.73
CA ALA A 77 -12.64 -20.66 6.36
C ALA A 77 -12.87 -21.99 5.63
N GLU A 78 -14.08 -22.21 5.09
CA GLU A 78 -14.37 -23.37 4.24
C GLU A 78 -13.58 -23.32 2.93
N VAL A 79 -13.55 -22.17 2.25
CA VAL A 79 -12.76 -21.98 1.02
C VAL A 79 -11.27 -22.22 1.30
N SER A 80 -10.73 -21.67 2.39
CA SER A 80 -9.33 -21.89 2.76
C SER A 80 -8.98 -23.36 2.96
N LYS A 81 -9.88 -24.18 3.56
CA LYS A 81 -9.65 -25.63 3.72
C LYS A 81 -9.56 -26.35 2.38
N THR A 82 -10.41 -26.00 1.42
CA THR A 82 -10.39 -26.63 0.08
C THR A 82 -9.16 -26.23 -0.77
N VAL A 83 -8.65 -25.01 -0.60
CA VAL A 83 -7.48 -24.52 -1.34
C VAL A 83 -6.18 -25.12 -0.81
N SER A 84 -6.08 -25.33 0.51
CA SER A 84 -4.91 -26.00 1.12
C SER A 84 -4.72 -27.45 0.66
N GLU A 85 -5.76 -28.11 0.13
CA GLU A 85 -5.67 -29.47 -0.43
C GLU A 85 -5.28 -29.51 -1.92
N SER A 86 -5.30 -28.39 -2.64
CA SER A 86 -5.27 -28.38 -4.12
C SER A 86 -4.19 -27.52 -4.81
N SER A 87 -3.37 -26.72 -4.12
CA SER A 87 -2.34 -25.89 -4.79
C SER A 87 -0.99 -25.79 -4.08
N ALA A 88 0.09 -26.03 -4.83
CA ALA A 88 1.49 -25.99 -4.40
C ALA A 88 2.18 -24.61 -4.59
N ASP A 89 1.42 -23.51 -4.74
CA ASP A 89 1.98 -22.20 -5.08
C ASP A 89 1.72 -21.14 -3.97
N PRO A 90 2.72 -20.80 -3.13
CA PRO A 90 2.54 -19.97 -1.93
C PRO A 90 2.38 -18.46 -2.20
N GLY A 91 2.60 -17.98 -3.43
CA GLY A 91 2.59 -16.54 -3.76
C GLY A 91 1.23 -15.93 -4.09
N SER A 92 0.20 -16.74 -4.38
CA SER A 92 -1.10 -16.26 -4.90
C SER A 92 -2.19 -16.12 -3.82
N GLY A 93 -1.85 -16.38 -2.54
CA GLY A 93 -2.82 -16.54 -1.45
C GLY A 93 -3.42 -15.25 -0.88
N LEU A 94 -2.79 -14.08 -1.11
CA LEU A 94 -3.21 -12.83 -0.44
C LEU A 94 -4.55 -12.28 -0.95
N ASN A 95 -5.07 -12.80 -2.08
CA ASN A 95 -6.22 -12.22 -2.77
C ASN A 95 -7.40 -13.19 -2.97
N ALA A 96 -7.33 -14.44 -2.51
CA ALA A 96 -8.29 -15.48 -2.94
C ALA A 96 -9.36 -15.88 -1.92
N CYS A 97 -9.14 -15.66 -0.62
CA CYS A 97 -9.96 -16.35 0.40
C CYS A 97 -11.26 -15.64 0.79
N ASP A 98 -11.39 -14.34 0.60
CA ASP A 98 -12.60 -13.63 1.03
C ASP A 98 -13.69 -13.60 -0.06
N PRO A 99 -14.94 -13.94 0.30
CA PRO A 99 -16.07 -13.91 -0.62
C PRO A 99 -16.38 -12.48 -1.11
N LEU A 100 -16.87 -12.37 -2.34
CA LEU A 100 -17.34 -11.11 -2.90
C LEU A 100 -18.67 -10.72 -2.26
N LEU A 101 -18.78 -9.46 -1.86
CA LEU A 101 -19.99 -8.93 -1.26
C LEU A 101 -21.07 -8.65 -2.32
N THR A 102 -22.31 -8.94 -1.97
CA THR A 102 -23.48 -8.48 -2.72
C THR A 102 -23.82 -7.03 -2.38
N PHE A 103 -24.66 -6.39 -3.19
CA PHE A 103 -25.06 -4.99 -2.95
C PHE A 103 -25.74 -4.82 -1.59
N SER A 104 -26.63 -5.75 -1.22
CA SER A 104 -27.34 -5.69 0.06
C SER A 104 -26.37 -5.83 1.23
N GLN A 105 -25.38 -6.72 1.10
CA GLN A 105 -24.35 -6.92 2.12
C GLN A 105 -23.47 -5.68 2.28
N GLU A 106 -23.03 -5.07 1.17
CA GLU A 106 -22.33 -3.78 1.19
C GLU A 106 -23.16 -2.75 1.98
N GLN A 107 -24.44 -2.61 1.67
CA GLN A 107 -25.34 -1.65 2.32
C GLN A 107 -25.46 -1.89 3.84
N THR A 108 -25.67 -3.14 4.26
CA THR A 108 -25.74 -3.50 5.69
C THR A 108 -24.46 -3.13 6.41
N LEU A 109 -23.29 -3.48 5.84
CA LEU A 109 -21.99 -3.21 6.45
C LEU A 109 -21.69 -1.71 6.54
N PHE A 110 -21.89 -0.96 5.45
CA PHE A 110 -21.65 0.48 5.46
C PHE A 110 -22.61 1.23 6.40
N ARG A 111 -23.89 0.83 6.45
CA ARG A 111 -24.87 1.40 7.38
C ARG A 111 -24.46 1.16 8.84
N ALA A 112 -24.12 -0.07 9.19
CA ALA A 112 -23.72 -0.43 10.55
C ALA A 112 -22.40 0.24 10.97
N MET A 113 -21.39 0.26 10.09
CA MET A 113 -20.11 0.94 10.34
C MET A 113 -20.31 2.43 10.63
N ASN A 114 -21.08 3.14 9.80
CA ASN A 114 -21.34 4.57 10.00
C ASN A 114 -22.17 4.83 11.26
N LEU A 115 -23.17 3.98 11.57
CA LEU A 115 -23.95 4.08 12.79
C LEU A 115 -23.11 3.89 14.06
N LEU A 116 -22.22 2.88 14.07
CA LEU A 116 -21.31 2.64 15.20
C LEU A 116 -20.39 3.84 15.44
N ARG A 117 -19.80 4.39 14.39
CA ARG A 117 -18.94 5.58 14.48
C ARG A 117 -19.72 6.83 14.89
N TYR A 118 -20.95 7.01 14.39
CA TYR A 118 -21.83 8.10 14.81
C TYR A 118 -22.14 8.05 16.31
N ARG A 119 -22.57 6.88 16.82
CA ARG A 119 -22.87 6.68 18.24
C ARG A 119 -21.63 6.84 19.11
N ALA A 120 -20.49 6.27 18.70
CA ALA A 120 -19.21 6.44 19.38
C ALA A 120 -18.82 7.91 19.46
N ASN A 121 -19.02 8.67 18.39
CA ASN A 121 -18.76 10.12 18.37
C ASN A 121 -19.72 10.89 19.30
N CYS A 122 -21.01 10.56 19.32
CA CYS A 122 -21.98 11.17 20.23
C CYS A 122 -21.65 10.92 21.70
N MET A 123 -21.23 9.69 22.03
CA MET A 123 -20.76 9.33 23.36
C MET A 123 -19.45 10.05 23.72
N ARG A 124 -18.51 10.13 22.77
CA ARG A 124 -17.26 10.86 22.94
C ARG A 124 -17.49 12.33 23.25
N SER A 125 -18.45 12.98 22.61
CA SER A 125 -18.80 14.39 22.91
C SER A 125 -19.36 14.62 24.31
N ARG A 126 -19.75 13.56 25.03
CA ARG A 126 -20.22 13.61 26.42
C ARG A 126 -19.10 13.30 27.43
N LEU A 127 -17.88 13.02 26.98
CA LEU A 127 -16.74 12.76 27.85
C LEU A 127 -16.14 14.07 28.36
N ASP A 128 -15.98 14.15 29.69
CA ASP A 128 -15.23 15.20 30.35
C ASP A 128 -13.89 14.65 30.87
N PRO A 129 -12.72 15.19 30.44
CA PRO A 129 -11.40 14.72 30.91
C PRO A 129 -11.20 14.85 32.42
N SER A 130 -11.84 15.85 33.04
CA SER A 130 -11.74 16.10 34.48
C SER A 130 -12.49 15.06 35.32
N ALA A 131 -13.52 14.43 34.76
CA ALA A 131 -14.35 13.42 35.39
C ALA A 131 -14.52 12.20 34.45
N PRO A 132 -13.47 11.37 34.28
CA PRO A 132 -13.50 10.29 33.32
C PRO A 132 -14.54 9.25 33.74
N SER A 133 -15.46 8.93 32.82
CA SER A 133 -16.47 7.90 33.05
C SER A 133 -15.89 6.52 32.75
N ALA A 134 -15.75 5.70 33.80
CA ALA A 134 -15.25 4.33 33.71
C ALA A 134 -16.13 3.42 32.83
N GLU A 135 -17.41 3.73 32.68
CA GLU A 135 -18.35 2.94 31.86
C GLU A 135 -18.38 3.37 30.39
N LEU A 136 -18.22 4.67 30.10
CA LEU A 136 -18.37 5.19 28.72
C LEU A 136 -17.15 4.91 27.85
N ILE A 137 -15.94 4.99 28.41
CA ILE A 137 -14.68 4.74 27.68
C ILE A 137 -14.64 3.33 27.04
N PRO A 138 -14.88 2.23 27.78
CA PRO A 138 -14.86 0.89 27.19
C PRO A 138 -16.00 0.69 26.18
N GLN A 139 -17.16 1.32 26.38
CA GLN A 139 -18.25 1.26 25.41
C GLN A 139 -17.86 1.93 24.08
N ILE A 140 -17.26 3.13 24.11
CA ILE A 140 -16.78 3.82 22.90
C ILE A 140 -15.74 2.95 22.19
N ARG A 141 -14.76 2.41 22.92
CA ARG A 141 -13.72 1.54 22.36
C ARG A 141 -14.31 0.31 21.68
N ARG A 142 -15.28 -0.37 22.32
CA ARG A 142 -15.97 -1.53 21.73
C ARG A 142 -16.67 -1.18 20.42
N MET A 143 -17.35 -0.03 20.36
CA MET A 143 -18.05 0.39 19.14
C MET A 143 -17.08 0.72 18.01
N LEU A 144 -15.94 1.36 18.33
CA LEU A 144 -14.88 1.63 17.37
C LEU A 144 -14.23 0.33 16.87
N GLU A 145 -13.98 -0.63 17.76
CA GLU A 145 -13.44 -1.94 17.40
C GLU A 145 -14.38 -2.70 16.46
N GLN A 146 -15.68 -2.74 16.76
CA GLN A 146 -16.69 -3.34 15.87
C GLN A 146 -16.74 -2.64 14.51
N SER A 147 -16.64 -1.30 14.49
CA SER A 147 -16.53 -0.54 13.25
C SER A 147 -15.28 -0.94 12.45
N GLU A 148 -14.13 -1.09 13.10
CA GLU A 148 -12.89 -1.50 12.43
C GLU A 148 -12.93 -2.95 11.94
N GLN A 149 -13.63 -3.85 12.62
CA GLN A 149 -13.90 -5.20 12.12
C GLN A 149 -14.69 -5.17 10.80
N ILE A 150 -15.78 -4.39 10.75
CA ILE A 150 -16.58 -4.20 9.54
C ILE A 150 -15.73 -3.59 8.42
N ARG A 151 -14.95 -2.55 8.73
CA ARG A 151 -14.03 -1.91 7.78
C ARG A 151 -13.01 -2.90 7.24
N GLY A 152 -12.42 -3.73 8.10
CA GLY A 152 -11.49 -4.79 7.71
C GLY A 152 -12.12 -5.77 6.73
N GLN A 153 -13.37 -6.18 6.96
CA GLN A 153 -14.08 -7.06 6.04
C GLN A 153 -14.34 -6.39 4.68
N LEU A 154 -14.79 -5.13 4.69
CA LEU A 154 -15.00 -4.35 3.46
C LEU A 154 -13.72 -4.22 2.63
N VAL A 155 -12.57 -4.04 3.28
CA VAL A 155 -11.25 -4.01 2.61
C VAL A 155 -10.97 -5.36 1.96
N ARG A 156 -10.99 -6.43 2.76
CA ARG A 156 -10.67 -7.80 2.34
C ARG A 156 -11.46 -8.25 1.12
N SER A 157 -12.78 -8.09 1.16
CA SER A 157 -13.67 -8.46 0.04
C SER A 157 -13.41 -7.65 -1.24
N ASN A 158 -12.70 -6.52 -1.17
CA ASN A 158 -12.40 -5.65 -2.31
C ASN A 158 -10.92 -5.66 -2.74
N LEU A 159 -10.03 -6.43 -2.10
CA LEU A 159 -8.62 -6.54 -2.50
C LEU A 159 -8.46 -7.10 -3.92
N ARG A 160 -9.33 -8.03 -4.33
CA ARG A 160 -9.37 -8.57 -5.71
C ARG A 160 -9.60 -7.48 -6.75
N LEU A 161 -10.44 -6.49 -6.45
CA LEU A 161 -10.68 -5.36 -7.32
C LEU A 161 -9.41 -4.52 -7.46
N VAL A 162 -8.72 -4.22 -6.35
CA VAL A 162 -7.46 -3.47 -6.36
C VAL A 162 -6.42 -4.17 -7.23
N ALA A 163 -6.19 -5.46 -7.01
CA ALA A 163 -5.24 -6.25 -7.79
C ALA A 163 -5.59 -6.29 -9.29
N SER A 164 -6.88 -6.32 -9.64
CA SER A 164 -7.34 -6.26 -11.04
C SER A 164 -7.09 -4.91 -11.71
N ILE A 165 -7.13 -3.81 -10.95
CA ILE A 165 -6.85 -2.46 -11.44
C ILE A 165 -5.33 -2.26 -11.51
N ALA A 166 -4.57 -2.69 -10.49
CA ALA A 166 -3.11 -2.57 -10.43
C ALA A 166 -2.43 -3.22 -11.64
N ARG A 167 -2.89 -4.42 -12.03
CA ARG A 167 -2.41 -5.13 -13.22
C ARG A 167 -2.52 -4.34 -14.53
N LYS A 168 -3.41 -3.34 -14.61
CA LYS A 168 -3.56 -2.49 -15.81
C LYS A 168 -2.55 -1.34 -15.86
N PHE A 169 -1.93 -0.99 -14.73
CA PHE A 169 -1.00 0.13 -14.60
C PHE A 169 0.47 -0.32 -14.40
N SER A 170 0.69 -1.58 -14.06
CA SER A 170 2.00 -2.21 -13.92
C SER A 170 2.61 -2.64 -15.25
N THR A 171 3.93 -2.53 -15.39
CA THR A 171 4.67 -3.05 -16.58
C THR A 171 5.46 -4.31 -16.22
N SER A 172 5.92 -4.44 -14.97
CA SER A 172 6.58 -5.63 -14.41
C SER A 172 5.75 -6.26 -13.28
N VAL A 173 6.06 -7.51 -12.91
CA VAL A 173 5.46 -8.20 -11.74
C VAL A 173 5.74 -7.43 -10.45
N GLN A 174 6.96 -6.89 -10.29
CA GLN A 174 7.33 -6.11 -9.10
C GLN A 174 6.51 -4.81 -8.97
N ASP A 175 6.12 -4.20 -10.10
CA ASP A 175 5.23 -3.03 -10.08
C ASP A 175 3.82 -3.37 -9.58
N VAL A 176 3.34 -4.60 -9.82
CA VAL A 176 1.98 -5.02 -9.41
C VAL A 176 1.86 -4.99 -7.89
N GLU A 177 2.87 -5.48 -7.16
CA GLU A 177 2.86 -5.52 -5.69
C GLU A 177 2.91 -4.12 -5.08
N GLU A 178 3.73 -3.23 -5.66
CA GLU A 178 3.80 -1.83 -5.26
C GLU A 178 2.45 -1.14 -5.47
N PHE A 179 1.89 -1.23 -6.69
CA PHE A 179 0.59 -0.64 -6.97
C PHE A 179 -0.54 -1.27 -6.15
N SER A 180 -0.50 -2.58 -5.89
CA SER A 180 -1.49 -3.25 -5.05
C SER A 180 -1.45 -2.75 -3.60
N SER A 181 -0.25 -2.53 -3.07
CA SER A 181 -0.04 -1.98 -1.72
C SER A 181 -0.54 -0.54 -1.63
N ASP A 182 -0.14 0.32 -2.58
CA ASP A 182 -0.62 1.70 -2.68
C ASP A 182 -2.15 1.76 -2.86
N GLY A 183 -2.69 0.90 -3.72
CA GLY A 183 -4.11 0.80 -4.00
C GLY A 183 -4.92 0.41 -2.77
N SER A 184 -4.39 -0.48 -1.93
CA SER A 184 -5.01 -0.89 -0.67
C SER A 184 -5.12 0.28 0.32
N MET A 185 -4.11 1.15 0.38
CA MET A 185 -4.16 2.38 1.18
C MET A 185 -5.21 3.38 0.69
N ILE A 186 -5.39 3.48 -0.63
CA ILE A 186 -6.45 4.32 -1.22
C ILE A 186 -7.84 3.70 -0.99
N LEU A 187 -7.95 2.38 -1.06
CA LEU A 187 -9.20 1.66 -0.80
C LEU A 187 -9.70 1.94 0.62
N LEU A 188 -8.82 1.88 1.62
CA LEU A 188 -9.12 2.24 3.01
C LEU A 188 -9.77 3.63 3.10
N GLY A 189 -9.15 4.63 2.47
CA GLY A 189 -9.66 6.00 2.44
C GLY A 189 -10.91 6.20 1.58
N ALA A 190 -11.19 5.29 0.64
CA ALA A 190 -12.42 5.27 -0.15
C ALA A 190 -13.58 4.73 0.68
N ILE A 191 -13.38 3.66 1.45
CA ILE A 191 -14.38 3.10 2.37
C ILE A 191 -14.83 4.16 3.37
N ASP A 192 -13.88 4.90 3.96
CA ASP A 192 -14.18 5.96 4.94
C ASP A 192 -14.97 7.16 4.35
N ARG A 193 -15.05 7.28 3.02
CA ARG A 193 -15.73 8.38 2.31
C ARG A 193 -16.92 7.92 1.46
N PHE A 194 -17.22 6.63 1.44
CA PHE A 194 -18.25 6.09 0.58
C PHE A 194 -19.65 6.30 1.16
N ASP A 195 -20.47 7.07 0.46
CA ASP A 195 -21.84 7.39 0.83
C ASP A 195 -22.81 6.29 0.34
N TYR A 196 -23.22 5.43 1.26
CA TYR A 196 -24.10 4.30 0.99
C TYR A 196 -25.54 4.72 0.64
N SER A 197 -25.97 5.92 1.06
CA SER A 197 -27.33 6.45 0.83
C SER A 197 -27.64 6.66 -0.65
N ARG A 198 -26.60 6.88 -1.48
CA ARG A 198 -26.72 7.12 -2.92
C ARG A 198 -27.05 5.87 -3.73
N ARG A 199 -27.11 4.68 -3.10
CA ARG A 199 -27.46 3.40 -3.72
C ARG A 199 -26.59 2.99 -4.94
N PHE A 200 -25.37 3.49 -5.03
CA PHE A 200 -24.38 3.01 -5.99
C PHE A 200 -23.58 1.83 -5.42
N ARG A 201 -23.01 1.00 -6.29
CA ARG A 201 -22.05 -0.04 -5.88
C ARG A 201 -20.75 0.59 -5.39
N PHE A 202 -20.17 0.04 -4.34
CA PHE A 202 -18.89 0.54 -3.83
C PHE A 202 -17.76 0.38 -4.87
N SER A 203 -17.77 -0.70 -5.64
CA SER A 203 -16.77 -0.99 -6.68
C SER A 203 -16.65 0.14 -7.72
N THR A 204 -17.75 0.81 -8.06
CA THR A 204 -17.75 1.96 -8.98
C THR A 204 -16.94 3.12 -8.40
N TYR A 205 -17.19 3.48 -7.15
CA TYR A 205 -16.47 4.56 -6.47
C TYR A 205 -15.00 4.23 -6.19
N ALA A 206 -14.73 2.99 -5.75
CA ALA A 206 -13.38 2.49 -5.50
C ALA A 206 -12.54 2.53 -6.78
N THR A 207 -13.09 2.07 -7.90
CA THR A 207 -12.39 2.05 -9.19
C THR A 207 -11.90 3.44 -9.59
N HIS A 208 -12.75 4.47 -9.52
CA HIS A 208 -12.35 5.84 -9.84
C HIS A 208 -11.27 6.38 -8.88
N SER A 209 -11.40 6.09 -7.59
CA SER A 209 -10.45 6.54 -6.57
C SER A 209 -9.06 5.94 -6.79
N ILE A 210 -9.01 4.63 -7.04
CA ILE A 210 -7.76 3.88 -7.27
C ILE A 210 -7.12 4.30 -8.60
N GLN A 211 -7.88 4.31 -9.71
CA GLN A 211 -7.36 4.71 -11.02
C GLN A 211 -6.80 6.13 -11.00
N ARG A 212 -7.47 7.07 -10.32
CA ARG A 212 -6.98 8.45 -10.19
C ARG A 212 -5.64 8.50 -9.45
N HIS A 213 -5.47 7.69 -8.42
CA HIS A 213 -4.22 7.60 -7.68
C HIS A 213 -3.11 6.98 -8.54
N PHE A 214 -3.36 5.82 -9.15
CA PHE A 214 -2.39 5.14 -10.01
C PHE A 214 -1.96 5.99 -11.20
N PHE A 215 -2.90 6.69 -11.84
CA PHE A 215 -2.56 7.62 -12.93
C PHE A 215 -1.63 8.74 -12.47
N ARG A 216 -1.81 9.26 -11.24
CA ARG A 216 -0.90 10.26 -10.66
C ARG A 216 0.48 9.66 -10.35
N ALA A 217 0.53 8.49 -9.73
CA ALA A 217 1.77 7.78 -9.41
C ALA A 217 2.56 7.47 -10.69
N TRP A 218 1.91 6.88 -11.69
CA TRP A 218 2.48 6.61 -13.02
C TRP A 218 3.01 7.87 -13.68
N LYS A 219 2.25 8.98 -13.67
CA LYS A 219 2.70 10.26 -14.25
C LYS A 219 3.94 10.82 -13.55
N VAL A 220 4.04 10.67 -12.22
CA VAL A 220 5.24 11.06 -11.46
C VAL A 220 6.42 10.17 -11.83
N ARG A 221 6.22 8.85 -11.92
CA ARG A 221 7.25 7.88 -12.33
C ARG A 221 7.79 8.19 -13.74
N GLN A 222 6.89 8.44 -14.69
CA GLN A 222 7.24 8.85 -16.06
C GLN A 222 8.06 10.14 -16.09
N ARG A 223 7.65 11.17 -15.33
CA ARG A 223 8.41 12.42 -15.24
C ARG A 223 9.79 12.22 -14.62
N ARG A 224 9.92 11.34 -13.62
CA ARG A 224 11.22 10.99 -13.03
C ARG A 224 12.11 10.28 -14.03
N ARG A 225 11.60 9.28 -14.75
CA ARG A 225 12.32 8.56 -15.81
C ARG A 225 12.78 9.49 -16.94
N GLN A 226 11.94 10.43 -17.36
CA GLN A 226 12.30 11.43 -18.37
C GLN A 226 13.40 12.39 -17.89
N ARG A 227 13.41 12.76 -16.61
CA ARG A 227 14.42 13.67 -16.03
C ARG A 227 15.73 12.97 -15.69
N PHE A 228 15.66 11.70 -15.32
CA PHE A 228 16.78 10.87 -14.90
C PHE A 228 16.78 9.57 -15.71
N PRO A 229 17.16 9.63 -17.00
CA PRO A 229 17.34 8.42 -17.79
C PRO A 229 18.52 7.63 -17.20
N VAL A 230 18.22 6.53 -16.52
CA VAL A 230 19.18 5.53 -16.02
C VAL A 230 20.25 6.10 -15.08
N THR A 231 19.93 6.18 -13.79
CA THR A 231 21.00 6.21 -12.78
C THR A 231 21.69 4.85 -12.82
N SER A 232 23.02 4.85 -12.86
CA SER A 232 23.94 3.70 -13.01
C SER A 232 23.69 2.46 -12.14
N ALA A 233 22.78 2.50 -11.16
CA ALA A 233 22.45 1.37 -10.29
C ALA A 233 21.68 0.24 -11.00
N GLU A 234 20.82 0.52 -11.99
CA GLU A 234 20.12 -0.53 -12.76
C GLU A 234 21.07 -1.23 -13.75
N ILE A 235 22.05 -0.50 -14.31
CA ILE A 235 23.09 -1.07 -15.19
C ILE A 235 23.93 -2.13 -14.46
N LEU A 236 24.14 -1.95 -13.14
CA LEU A 236 24.93 -2.89 -12.33
C LEU A 236 24.18 -4.19 -12.00
N THR A 237 22.86 -4.26 -12.22
CA THR A 237 22.05 -5.42 -11.81
C THR A 237 21.69 -6.34 -12.97
N GLU A 238 21.62 -5.81 -14.21
CA GLU A 238 21.18 -6.59 -15.39
C GLU A 238 22.32 -7.08 -16.30
N VAL A 239 23.56 -6.67 -16.06
CA VAL A 239 24.71 -7.19 -16.82
C VAL A 239 25.34 -8.30 -16.00
N PRO A 240 25.27 -9.59 -16.42
CA PRO A 240 26.29 -10.54 -15.98
C PRO A 240 27.62 -9.91 -16.37
N GLU A 241 28.47 -9.59 -15.39
CA GLU A 241 29.86 -9.19 -15.65
C GLU A 241 30.61 -10.39 -16.26
N GLU A 242 30.31 -10.68 -17.52
CA GLU A 242 31.14 -11.47 -18.42
C GLU A 242 31.57 -10.52 -19.55
N TYR A 243 32.32 -9.49 -19.18
CA TYR A 243 33.42 -9.11 -20.07
C TYR A 243 34.46 -10.22 -19.98
N SER A 244 34.16 -11.36 -20.61
CA SER A 244 35.22 -12.25 -21.05
C SER A 244 35.95 -11.47 -22.15
N GLU A 245 36.96 -10.71 -21.76
CA GLU A 245 38.04 -10.37 -22.67
C GLU A 245 38.69 -11.70 -23.06
N GLN A 246 38.07 -12.44 -23.98
CA GLN A 246 38.76 -13.53 -24.66
C GLN A 246 39.77 -12.82 -25.56
N PRO A 247 41.07 -12.86 -25.25
CA PRO A 247 42.04 -12.25 -26.13
C PRO A 247 41.97 -13.03 -27.46
N ILE A 248 41.72 -12.31 -28.56
CA ILE A 248 41.64 -12.88 -29.93
C ILE A 248 42.91 -13.69 -30.25
N CYS A 249 44.02 -13.39 -29.59
CA CYS A 249 45.26 -14.16 -29.62
C CYS A 249 45.93 -14.14 -28.24
N ALA A 250 46.50 -15.27 -27.82
CA ALA A 250 47.21 -15.40 -26.54
C ALA A 250 48.44 -14.48 -26.42
N ASP A 251 49.10 -14.12 -27.53
CA ASP A 251 50.17 -13.13 -27.57
C ASP A 251 50.13 -12.33 -28.88
N PRO A 252 49.48 -11.15 -28.91
CA PRO A 252 49.42 -10.31 -30.11
C PRO A 252 50.80 -9.81 -30.56
N GLN A 253 51.80 -9.75 -29.67
CA GLN A 253 53.14 -9.29 -30.02
C GLN A 253 53.92 -10.37 -30.77
N ALA A 254 53.67 -11.66 -30.53
CA ALA A 254 54.25 -12.75 -31.31
C ALA A 254 53.79 -12.71 -32.77
N VAL A 255 52.49 -12.54 -33.01
CA VAL A 255 51.93 -12.47 -34.37
C VAL A 255 52.50 -11.30 -35.17
N VAL A 256 52.62 -10.13 -34.54
CA VAL A 256 53.23 -8.95 -35.18
C VAL A 256 54.71 -9.19 -35.50
N ARG A 257 55.47 -9.86 -34.61
CA ARG A 257 56.88 -10.21 -34.88
C ARG A 257 57.02 -11.16 -36.06
N ASP A 258 56.19 -12.19 -36.14
CA ASP A 258 56.22 -13.15 -37.26
C ASP A 258 55.92 -12.46 -38.60
N LEU A 259 54.93 -11.56 -38.62
CA LEU A 259 54.62 -10.77 -39.81
C LEU A 259 55.77 -9.82 -40.21
N LEU A 260 56.46 -9.21 -39.25
CA LEU A 260 57.63 -8.37 -39.53
C LEU A 260 58.83 -9.17 -40.04
N GLN A 261 59.00 -10.42 -39.60
CA GLN A 261 60.04 -11.31 -40.12
C GLN A 261 59.80 -11.71 -41.58
N GLN A 262 58.53 -11.82 -42.00
CA GLN A 262 58.13 -12.14 -43.38
C GLN A 262 58.03 -10.91 -44.30
N ALA A 263 57.97 -9.71 -43.71
CA ALA A 263 57.86 -8.45 -44.45
C ALA A 263 58.96 -8.17 -45.51
N PRO A 264 60.25 -8.53 -45.33
CA PRO A 264 61.28 -8.23 -46.34
C PRO A 264 61.15 -9.05 -47.63
N ASP A 265 60.35 -10.12 -47.62
CA ASP A 265 60.09 -10.93 -48.83
C ASP A 265 59.05 -10.28 -49.77
N VAL A 266 58.26 -9.34 -49.23
CA VAL A 266 57.12 -8.71 -49.94
C VAL A 266 57.29 -7.20 -50.09
N LEU A 267 57.97 -6.54 -49.15
CA LEU A 267 58.17 -5.09 -49.16
C LEU A 267 59.59 -4.71 -49.57
N ASP A 268 59.70 -3.60 -50.30
CA ASP A 268 60.98 -3.01 -50.69
C ASP A 268 61.79 -2.59 -49.42
N PRO A 269 63.13 -2.69 -49.40
CA PRO A 269 63.92 -2.41 -48.20
C PRO A 269 63.70 -1.00 -47.63
N ARG A 270 63.35 -0.03 -48.48
CA ARG A 270 63.01 1.33 -48.06
C ARG A 270 61.65 1.39 -47.36
N GLU A 271 60.65 0.68 -47.86
CA GLU A 271 59.30 0.63 -47.26
C GLU A 271 59.34 -0.09 -45.92
N HIS A 272 60.11 -1.18 -45.83
CA HIS A 272 60.36 -1.89 -44.58
C HIS A 272 60.96 -0.96 -43.50
N GLN A 273 61.98 -0.16 -43.86
CA GLN A 273 62.57 0.81 -42.93
C GLN A 273 61.58 1.90 -42.50
N ILE A 274 60.75 2.41 -43.42
CA ILE A 274 59.72 3.40 -43.09
C ILE A 274 58.74 2.83 -42.07
N LEU A 275 58.28 1.59 -42.24
CA LEU A 275 57.38 0.95 -41.28
C LEU A 275 58.03 0.79 -39.90
N LEU A 276 59.28 0.31 -39.84
CA LEU A 276 59.99 0.14 -38.57
C LEU A 276 60.16 1.47 -37.81
N HIS A 277 60.53 2.54 -38.50
CA HIS A 277 60.72 3.86 -37.88
C HIS A 277 59.40 4.56 -37.55
N ARG A 278 58.40 4.47 -38.43
CA ARG A 278 57.10 5.11 -38.24
C ARG A 278 56.35 4.54 -37.05
N PHE A 279 56.42 3.23 -36.86
CA PHE A 279 55.67 2.52 -35.81
C PHE A 279 56.53 2.09 -34.63
N GLY A 280 57.84 2.38 -34.63
CA GLY A 280 58.73 2.06 -33.52
C GLY A 280 58.99 0.56 -33.34
N LEU A 281 58.89 -0.23 -34.40
CA LEU A 281 58.96 -1.69 -34.37
C LEU A 281 60.40 -2.25 -34.42
N GLY A 282 61.42 -1.37 -34.43
CA GLY A 282 62.83 -1.69 -34.62
C GLY A 282 63.59 -2.21 -33.38
N GLY A 283 62.92 -2.52 -32.27
CA GLY A 283 63.54 -3.06 -31.05
C GLY A 283 63.39 -2.18 -29.81
N VAL A 284 64.08 -2.54 -28.73
CA VAL A 284 63.79 -2.19 -27.31
C VAL A 284 63.79 -0.67 -26.99
N SER A 285 64.25 0.19 -27.90
CA SER A 285 64.27 1.65 -27.70
C SER A 285 64.04 2.43 -29.02
N SER A 286 63.17 1.93 -29.91
CA SER A 286 62.76 2.71 -31.08
C SER A 286 61.43 3.41 -30.81
N GLU A 287 61.46 4.70 -30.54
CA GLU A 287 60.24 5.51 -30.52
C GLU A 287 59.69 5.70 -31.94
N ALA A 288 58.36 5.78 -32.06
CA ALA A 288 57.67 6.01 -33.32
C ALA A 288 57.96 7.43 -33.84
N ARG A 289 58.46 7.53 -35.08
CA ARG A 289 58.83 8.81 -35.70
C ARG A 289 57.70 9.44 -36.50
N THR A 290 57.65 10.77 -36.52
CA THR A 290 56.69 11.49 -37.36
C THR A 290 57.09 11.43 -38.84
N LEU A 291 56.16 11.58 -39.79
CA LEU A 291 56.46 11.52 -41.24
C LEU A 291 57.49 12.56 -41.72
N ARG A 292 57.80 13.55 -40.89
CA ARG A 292 58.79 14.60 -41.16
C ARG A 292 60.20 14.26 -40.65
N GLU A 293 60.31 13.27 -39.76
CA GLU A 293 61.55 12.82 -39.10
C GLU A 293 62.06 11.51 -39.72
#